data_AF-A0A520AFL6-F1
#
_entry.id   AF-A0A520AFL6-F1
#
_cell.length_a   1.000
_cell.length_b   1.000
_cell.length_c   1.000
_cell.angle_alpha   90.00
_cell.angle_beta   90.00
_cell.angle_gamma   90.00
#
_symmetry.space_group_name_H-M   'P 1'
#
loop_
_entity.id
_entity.type
_entity.pdbx_description
1 polymer ?
#
loop_
_entity_poly.entity_id
_entity_poly.type
_entity_poly.pdbx_seq_one_letter_code
_entity_poly.pdbx_strand_id
1 'polypeptide(L)'
;DLQADPHVTLSYTGAVGMLGGPPLFVTVEGAAALIQDKAAFADHWTKDLDRYFPEGIDTPGVVMIRVDAKAIRYWDGSDEGEISI
;
A
#
# COMPACT_ATOMS: atom_id res chain seq x y z
N ASP A 1 17.10 -4.63 2.54
CA ASP A 1 16.10 -4.60 3.63
C ASP A 1 15.57 -3.18 3.75
N LEU A 2 14.30 -2.99 4.14
CA LEU A 2 13.63 -1.67 4.19
C LEU A 2 14.33 -0.69 5.15
N GLN A 3 15.06 -1.19 6.14
CA GLN A 3 15.89 -0.37 7.03
C GLN A 3 17.15 0.18 6.34
N ALA A 4 17.70 -0.57 5.38
CA ALA A 4 18.91 -0.18 4.65
C ALA A 4 18.60 0.62 3.37
N ASP A 5 17.46 0.33 2.74
CA ASP A 5 16.97 1.02 1.55
C ASP A 5 15.44 1.14 1.61
N PRO A 6 14.89 2.35 1.84
CA PRO A 6 13.46 2.55 2.00
C PRO A 6 12.73 2.71 0.66
N HIS A 7 13.41 2.71 -0.49
CA HIS A 7 12.74 2.90 -1.78
C HIS A 7 11.85 1.70 -2.10
N VAL A 8 10.57 1.97 -2.36
CA VAL A 8 9.57 0.94 -2.66
C VAL A 8 8.66 1.37 -3.79
N THR A 9 8.07 0.37 -4.45
CA THR A 9 6.97 0.54 -5.38
C THR A 9 5.79 -0.31 -4.92
N LEU A 10 4.61 0.30 -4.80
CA LEU A 10 3.34 -0.40 -4.61
C LEU A 10 2.63 -0.51 -5.96
N SER A 11 2.17 -1.71 -6.31
CA SER A 11 1.43 -1.95 -7.55
C SER A 11 0.00 -2.39 -7.25
N TYR A 12 -0.97 -1.74 -7.87
CA TYR A 12 -2.39 -2.02 -7.76
C TYR A 12 -2.96 -2.33 -9.12
N THR A 13 -3.86 -3.31 -9.16
CA THR A 13 -4.63 -3.67 -10.35
C THR A 13 -6.11 -3.59 -10.02
N GLY A 14 -6.83 -2.75 -10.75
CA GLY A 14 -8.28 -2.63 -10.69
C GLY A 14 -8.98 -3.87 -11.26
N ALA A 15 -10.28 -3.95 -11.02
CA ALA A 15 -11.08 -5.02 -11.63
C ALA A 15 -11.14 -4.86 -13.16
N VAL A 16 -11.21 -5.99 -13.86
CA VAL A 16 -11.51 -6.01 -15.30
C VAL A 16 -12.94 -5.50 -15.50
N GLY A 17 -13.13 -4.58 -16.46
CA GLY A 17 -14.46 -4.03 -16.75
C GLY A 17 -15.44 -5.11 -17.20
N MET A 18 -16.73 -4.95 -16.90
CA MET A 18 -17.79 -5.93 -17.22
C MET A 18 -17.86 -6.32 -18.71
N LEU A 19 -17.38 -5.42 -19.59
CA LEU A 19 -17.33 -5.63 -21.05
C LEU A 19 -15.96 -6.14 -21.56
N GLY A 20 -15.06 -6.57 -20.67
CA GLY A 20 -13.76 -7.16 -21.02
C GLY A 20 -12.65 -6.17 -21.38
N GLY A 21 -12.81 -4.90 -21.03
CA GLY A 21 -11.75 -3.89 -21.22
C GLY A 21 -10.54 -4.13 -20.29
N PRO A 22 -9.35 -3.61 -20.66
CA PRO A 22 -8.17 -3.67 -19.81
C PRO A 22 -8.44 -3.04 -18.43
N PRO A 23 -7.91 -3.61 -17.34
CA PRO A 23 -8.09 -3.04 -16.00
C PRO A 23 -7.23 -1.78 -15.82
N LEU A 24 -7.60 -0.97 -14.82
CA LEU A 24 -6.74 0.09 -14.31
C LEU A 24 -5.49 -0.52 -13.66
N PHE A 25 -4.31 -0.02 -14.01
CA PHE A 25 -3.06 -0.30 -13.29
C PHE A 25 -2.55 0.98 -12.64
N VAL A 26 -2.09 0.88 -11.40
CA VAL A 26 -1.48 2.01 -10.68
C VAL A 26 -0.20 1.55 -10.02
N THR A 27 0.89 2.27 -10.23
CA THR A 27 2.14 2.11 -9.48
C THR A 27 2.42 3.36 -8.67
N VAL A 28 2.73 3.19 -7.39
CA VAL A 28 3.12 4.26 -6.47
C VAL A 28 4.56 4.04 -6.05
N GLU A 29 5.45 4.94 -6.43
CA GLU A 29 6.83 4.98 -5.98
C GLU A 29 6.95 5.90 -4.78
N GLY A 30 7.72 5.46 -3.76
CA GLY A 30 7.88 6.23 -2.53
C GLY A 30 8.95 5.69 -1.60
N ALA A 31 9.00 6.28 -0.41
CA ALA A 31 9.87 5.83 0.67
C ALA A 31 9.04 5.17 1.78
N ALA A 32 9.43 3.96 2.18
CA ALA A 32 8.80 3.22 3.26
C ALA A 32 9.39 3.57 4.63
N ALA A 33 8.53 3.57 5.64
CA ALA A 33 8.90 3.62 7.05
C ALA A 33 8.26 2.45 7.80
N LEU A 34 9.03 1.84 8.71
CA LEU A 34 8.54 0.81 9.62
C LEU A 34 8.06 1.46 10.91
N ILE A 35 6.79 1.24 11.25
CA ILE A 35 6.14 1.78 12.44
C ILE A 35 5.87 0.62 13.41
N GLN A 36 6.31 0.80 14.66
CA GLN A 36 6.10 -0.15 15.77
C GLN A 36 5.28 0.47 16.92
N ASP A 37 4.79 1.69 16.73
CA ASP A 37 3.97 2.40 17.70
C ASP A 37 2.53 1.86 17.69
N LYS A 38 2.09 1.32 18.82
CA LYS A 38 0.74 0.79 19.00
C LYS A 38 -0.35 1.85 18.86
N ALA A 39 -0.06 3.11 19.19
CA ALA A 39 -1.02 4.20 19.00
C ALA A 39 -1.30 4.39 17.50
N ALA A 40 -0.26 4.38 16.67
CA ALA A 40 -0.40 4.46 15.23
C ALA A 40 -1.12 3.23 14.64
N PHE A 41 -0.96 2.05 15.24
CA PHE A 41 -1.74 0.87 14.83
C PHE A 41 -3.22 1.09 15.11
N ALA A 42 -3.58 1.60 16.29
CA ALA A 42 -4.98 1.81 16.66
C ALA A 42 -5.72 2.74 15.67
N ASP A 43 -5.05 3.76 15.13
CA ASP A 43 -5.62 4.70 14.15
C ASP A 43 -5.88 4.06 12.77
N HIS A 44 -5.16 3.00 12.42
CA HIS A 44 -5.19 2.36 11.10
C HIS A 44 -5.69 0.91 11.12
N TRP A 45 -5.94 0.34 12.29
CA TRP A 45 -6.39 -1.04 12.44
C TRP A 45 -7.82 -1.18 11.95
N THR A 46 -8.07 -2.19 11.12
CA THR A 46 -9.42 -2.59 10.73
C THR A 46 -9.71 -3.98 11.27
N LYS A 47 -10.98 -4.25 11.59
CA LYS A 47 -11.40 -5.54 12.16
C LYS A 47 -11.08 -6.74 11.25
N ASP A 48 -10.95 -6.52 9.94
CA ASP A 48 -10.59 -7.57 8.99
C ASP A 48 -9.15 -8.08 9.20
N LEU A 49 -8.28 -7.27 9.82
CA LEU A 49 -6.91 -7.66 10.16
C LEU A 49 -6.84 -8.70 11.27
N ASP A 50 -7.85 -8.77 12.16
CA ASP A 50 -7.92 -9.74 13.26
C ASP A 50 -7.87 -11.19 12.75
N ARG A 51 -8.30 -11.43 11.49
CA ARG A 51 -8.18 -12.74 10.83
C ARG A 51 -6.73 -13.20 10.71
N TYR A 52 -5.80 -12.27 10.53
CA TYR A 52 -4.38 -12.53 10.32
C TYR A 52 -3.55 -12.30 11.59
N PHE A 53 -3.98 -11.37 12.43
CA PHE A 53 -3.32 -10.99 13.68
C PHE A 53 -4.33 -11.11 14.83
N PRO A 54 -4.54 -12.31 15.39
CA PRO A 54 -5.61 -12.55 16.36
C PRO A 54 -5.45 -11.80 17.69
N GLU A 55 -4.23 -11.38 18.04
CA GLU A 55 -3.99 -10.53 19.22
C GLU A 55 -4.10 -9.03 18.90
N GLY A 56 -4.55 -8.67 17.69
CA GLY A 56 -4.75 -7.29 17.28
C GLY A 56 -3.45 -6.49 17.26
N ILE A 57 -3.52 -5.23 17.74
CA ILE A 57 -2.35 -4.34 17.87
C ILE A 57 -1.31 -4.86 18.87
N ASP A 58 -1.65 -5.87 19.68
CA ASP A 58 -0.74 -6.50 20.63
C ASP A 58 -0.01 -7.72 20.05
N THR A 59 -0.26 -8.08 18.78
CA THR A 59 0.41 -9.22 18.16
C THR A 59 1.95 -9.07 18.17
N PRO A 60 2.70 -10.03 18.76
CA PRO A 60 4.15 -9.94 18.86
C PRO A 60 4.82 -9.82 17.49
N GLY A 61 5.66 -8.79 17.33
CA GLY A 61 6.44 -8.57 16.11
C GLY A 61 5.65 -7.99 14.93
N VAL A 62 4.38 -7.60 15.12
CA VAL A 62 3.63 -6.88 14.09
C VAL A 62 4.26 -5.51 13.83
N VAL A 63 4.33 -5.12 12.56
CA VAL A 63 4.88 -3.85 12.10
C VAL A 63 3.94 -3.28 11.05
N MET A 64 3.67 -1.98 11.12
CA MET A 64 2.96 -1.26 10.07
C MET A 64 3.98 -0.62 9.13
N ILE A 65 3.78 -0.78 7.81
CA ILE A 65 4.59 -0.11 6.80
C ILE A 65 3.80 1.10 6.31
N ARG A 66 4.37 2.30 6.49
CA ARG A 66 3.86 3.53 5.86
C ARG A 66 4.70 3.83 4.63
N VAL A 67 4.06 4.10 3.50
CA VAL A 67 4.75 4.55 2.29
C VAL A 67 4.39 6.01 2.04
N ASP A 68 5.41 6.87 2.10
CA ASP A 68 5.31 8.28 1.74
C ASP A 68 5.54 8.41 0.22
N ALA A 69 4.45 8.57 -0.55
CA ALA A 69 4.46 8.57 -2.01
C ALA A 69 5.23 9.77 -2.60
N LYS A 70 5.84 9.56 -3.77
CA LYS A 70 6.64 10.54 -4.52
C LYS A 70 6.21 10.66 -5.97
N ALA A 71 5.92 9.54 -6.60
CA ALA A 71 5.39 9.51 -7.95
C ALA A 71 4.31 8.43 -8.06
N ILE A 72 3.26 8.71 -8.81
CA ILE A 72 2.21 7.77 -9.15
C ILE A 72 2.13 7.69 -10.66
N ARG A 73 2.19 6.48 -11.21
CA ARG A 73 1.93 6.23 -12.64
C ARG A 73 0.68 5.38 -12.76
N TYR A 74 -0.13 5.65 -13.77
CA TYR A 74 -1.34 4.88 -14.03
C TYR A 74 -1.51 4.56 -15.50
N TRP A 75 -2.20 3.45 -15.76
CA TRP A 75 -2.65 3.02 -17.08
C TRP A 75 -4.11 2.60 -16.98
N ASP A 76 -4.99 3.32 -17.67
CA ASP A 76 -6.42 3.06 -17.75
C ASP A 76 -6.84 2.86 -19.21
N GLY A 77 -6.64 1.64 -19.69
CA GLY A 77 -6.85 1.27 -21.08
C GLY A 77 -5.95 2.04 -22.06
N SER A 78 -6.51 3.01 -22.77
CA SER A 78 -5.74 3.85 -23.69
C SER A 78 -5.26 5.17 -23.08
N ASP A 79 -5.66 5.47 -21.84
CA ASP A 79 -5.18 6.64 -21.10
C ASP A 79 -4.06 6.22 -20.14
N GLU A 80 -3.05 7.06 -20.01
CA GLU A 80 -1.93 6.85 -19.09
C GLU A 80 -1.38 8.19 -18.62
N GLY A 81 -0.78 8.18 -17.44
CA GLY A 81 -0.23 9.41 -16.89
C GLY A 81 0.67 9.20 -15.68
N GLU A 82 1.28 10.31 -15.27
CA GLU A 82 2.18 10.38 -14.13
C GLU A 82 1.87 11.61 -13.29
N ILE A 83 1.88 11.43 -11.97
CA ILE A 83 1.61 12.46 -10.97
C ILE A 83 2.79 12.48 -10.00
N SER A 84 3.45 13.63 -9.86
CA SER A 84 4.48 13.86 -8.85
C SER A 84 3.86 14.53 -7.61
N ILE A 85 4.35 14.17 -6.42
CA ILE A 85 3.84 14.62 -5.11
C ILE A 85 4.90 15.43 -4.36
#